data_AF-A0A6I4TZ31-F1
#
_entry.id   AF-A0A6I4TZ31-F1
#
_cell.length_a   1.000
_cell.length_b   1.000
_cell.length_c   1.000
_cell.angle_alpha   90.00
_cell.angle_beta   90.00
_cell.angle_gamma   90.00
#
_symmetry.space_group_name_H-M   'P 1'
#
loop_
_entity.id
_entity.type
_entity.pdbx_description
1 polymer ?
#
loop_
_entity_poly.entity_id
_entity_poly.type
_entity_poly.pdbx_seq_one_letter_code
_entity_poly.pdbx_strand_id
1 'polypeptide(L)'
;MTRFSLASLSALALITALGGCGSQRDLQPAAGATLPQAPYGRADRPSSAELLRTDPQAAPARSVELREQSERRADDPFDLPPEG
;
A
#
# COMPACT_ATOMS: atom_id res chain seq x y z
N MET A 1 -4.48 20.10 -37.43
CA MET A 1 -4.18 18.70 -37.81
C MET A 1 -2.88 18.31 -37.11
N THR A 2 -2.97 17.70 -35.93
CA THR A 2 -1.82 17.29 -35.12
C THR A 2 -1.13 16.09 -35.75
N ARG A 3 0.12 16.28 -36.20
CA ARG A 3 0.97 15.21 -36.72
C ARG A 3 1.61 14.49 -35.53
N PHE A 4 1.02 13.39 -35.10
CA PHE A 4 1.64 12.53 -34.08
C PHE A 4 2.73 11.67 -34.73
N SER A 5 3.95 11.73 -34.18
CA SER A 5 5.07 10.91 -34.62
C SER A 5 4.93 9.47 -34.11
N LEU A 6 5.40 8.48 -34.88
CA LEU A 6 5.46 7.07 -34.45
C LEU A 6 6.13 6.91 -33.07
N ALA A 7 7.17 7.70 -32.79
CA ALA A 7 7.86 7.67 -31.50
C ALA A 7 6.94 8.09 -30.34
N SER A 8 6.07 9.09 -30.55
CA SER A 8 5.11 9.53 -29.55
C SER A 8 4.00 8.50 -29.31
N LEU A 9 3.57 7.78 -30.35
CA LEU A 9 2.61 6.67 -30.22
C LEU A 9 3.21 5.50 -29.42
N SER A 10 4.45 5.10 -29.71
CA SER A 10 5.12 4.02 -28.98
C SER A 10 5.37 4.36 -27.52
N ALA A 11 5.76 5.60 -27.22
CA ALA A 11 5.95 6.06 -25.85
C ALA A 11 4.63 6.04 -25.05
N LEU A 12 3.53 6.48 -25.66
CA LEU A 12 2.22 6.46 -25.03
C LEU A 12 1.74 5.03 -24.74
N ALA A 13 1.91 4.11 -25.70
CA ALA A 13 1.56 2.71 -25.53
C ALA A 13 2.32 2.06 -24.36
N LEU A 14 3.61 2.35 -24.22
CA LEU A 14 4.44 1.86 -23.13
C LEU A 14 3.91 2.36 -21.77
N ILE A 15 3.64 3.66 -21.65
CA ILE A 15 3.12 4.27 -20.41
C ILE A 15 1.78 3.64 -20.01
N THR A 16 0.86 3.44 -20.95
CA THR A 16 -0.43 2.78 -20.66
C THR A 16 -0.27 1.31 -20.27
N ALA A 17 0.71 0.60 -20.83
CA ALA A 17 0.96 -0.80 -20.47
C ALA A 17 1.50 -0.93 -19.03
N LEU A 18 2.32 0.02 -18.57
CA LEU A 18 2.84 0.02 -17.20
C LEU A 18 1.78 0.41 -16.14
N GLY A 19 0.77 1.20 -16.51
CA GLY A 19 -0.28 1.66 -15.60
C GLY A 19 -1.36 0.63 -15.24
N GLY A 20 -1.34 -0.57 -15.83
CA GLY A 20 -2.39 -1.58 -15.63
C GLY A 20 -2.26 -2.41 -14.34
N CYS A 21 -1.14 -2.35 -13.63
CA CYS A 21 -0.89 -3.17 -12.45
C CYS A 21 -1.27 -2.41 -11.17
N GLY A 22 -2.46 -2.67 -10.63
CA GLY A 22 -2.90 -2.02 -9.39
C GLY A 22 -4.40 -1.96 -9.13
N SER A 23 -5.25 -2.68 -9.88
CA SER A 23 -6.69 -2.67 -9.63
C SER A 23 -7.02 -3.28 -8.26
N GLN A 24 -7.50 -2.47 -7.32
CA GLN A 24 -8.10 -2.96 -6.08
C GLN A 24 -9.59 -3.22 -6.33
N ARG A 25 -9.98 -4.49 -6.22
CA ARG A 25 -11.36 -4.95 -6.18
C ARG A 25 -11.44 -6.06 -5.15
N ASP A 26 -12.65 -6.37 -4.70
CA ASP A 26 -12.86 -7.49 -3.80
C ASP A 26 -12.31 -8.78 -4.41
N LEU A 27 -11.53 -9.51 -3.61
CA LEU A 27 -10.98 -10.79 -3.99
C LEU A 27 -12.06 -11.87 -3.84
N GLN A 28 -12.29 -12.57 -4.94
CA GLN A 28 -13.16 -13.74 -5.00
C GLN A 28 -12.29 -14.98 -5.26
N PRO A 29 -12.64 -16.15 -4.70
CA PRO A 29 -11.98 -17.40 -5.08
C PRO A 29 -12.06 -17.63 -6.59
N ALA A 30 -11.09 -18.35 -7.13
CA ALA A 30 -11.13 -18.81 -8.51
C ALA A 30 -12.41 -19.65 -8.76
N ALA A 31 -12.85 -19.72 -10.02
CA ALA A 31 -14.03 -20.52 -10.37
C ALA A 31 -13.86 -21.98 -9.91
N GLY A 32 -14.83 -22.50 -9.16
CA GLY A 32 -14.80 -23.84 -8.57
C GLY A 32 -13.98 -23.97 -7.28
N ALA A 33 -13.27 -22.92 -6.85
CA ALA A 33 -12.58 -22.88 -5.57
C ALA A 33 -13.50 -22.34 -4.46
N THR A 34 -13.26 -22.78 -3.23
CA THR A 34 -13.90 -22.24 -2.02
C THR A 34 -12.87 -21.47 -1.19
N LEU A 35 -13.35 -20.67 -0.23
CA LEU A 35 -12.50 -20.10 0.80
C LEU A 35 -11.71 -21.20 1.54
N PRO A 36 -10.51 -20.89 2.07
CA PRO A 36 -9.72 -21.83 2.87
C PRO A 36 -10.52 -22.44 4.03
N GLN A 37 -10.07 -23.58 4.54
CA GLN A 37 -10.67 -24.15 5.74
C GLN A 37 -10.59 -23.15 6.90
N ALA A 38 -11.58 -23.19 7.79
CA ALA A 38 -11.58 -22.39 9.00
C ALA A 38 -10.28 -22.60 9.79
N PRO A 39 -9.72 -21.55 10.41
CA PRO A 39 -8.59 -21.67 11.32
C PRO A 39 -8.89 -22.64 12.45
N TYR A 40 -7.85 -23.29 12.98
CA TYR A 40 -7.99 -24.18 14.12
C TYR A 40 -8.65 -23.45 15.31
N GLY A 41 -9.66 -24.08 15.92
CA GLY A 41 -10.39 -23.52 17.07
C GLY A 41 -11.47 -22.50 16.73
N ARG A 42 -11.72 -22.20 15.45
CA ARG A 42 -12.83 -21.35 15.00
C ARG A 42 -13.98 -22.21 14.46
N ALA A 43 -15.20 -21.92 14.91
CA ALA A 43 -16.42 -22.56 14.41
C ALA A 43 -16.86 -21.97 13.06
N ASP A 44 -16.51 -20.71 12.81
CA ASP A 44 -16.81 -19.96 11.59
C ASP A 44 -15.64 -20.02 10.58
N ARG A 45 -15.98 -19.92 9.29
CA ARG A 45 -15.01 -19.69 8.21
C ARG A 45 -14.95 -18.19 7.91
N PRO A 46 -13.82 -17.51 8.16
CA PRO A 46 -13.69 -16.08 7.90
C PRO A 46 -13.77 -15.75 6.40
N SER A 47 -14.30 -14.57 6.12
CA SER A 47 -14.35 -13.96 4.79
C SER A 47 -12.97 -13.51 4.29
N SER A 48 -12.85 -13.20 3.00
CA SER A 48 -11.62 -12.65 2.42
C SER A 48 -11.20 -11.34 3.09
N ALA A 49 -12.15 -10.44 3.40
CA ALA A 49 -11.89 -9.18 4.09
C ALA A 49 -11.33 -9.40 5.51
N GLU A 50 -11.84 -10.40 6.23
CA GLU A 50 -11.35 -10.73 7.58
C GLU A 50 -9.97 -11.39 7.56
N LEU A 51 -9.69 -12.24 6.57
CA LEU A 51 -8.38 -12.88 6.40
C LEU A 51 -7.29 -11.89 6.02
N LEU A 52 -7.63 -10.81 5.30
CA LEU A 52 -6.69 -9.76 4.91
C LEU A 52 -6.51 -8.67 5.96
N ARG A 53 -7.29 -8.70 7.05
CA ARG A 53 -7.13 -7.74 8.14
C ARG A 53 -5.85 -8.04 8.91
N THR A 54 -4.94 -7.08 8.93
CA THR A 54 -3.69 -7.17 9.70
C THR A 54 -4.00 -7.18 11.19
N ASP A 55 -3.45 -8.16 11.90
CA ASP A 55 -3.52 -8.22 13.36
C ASP A 55 -2.67 -7.08 13.98
N PRO A 56 -3.09 -6.45 15.09
CA PRO A 56 -2.29 -5.46 15.79
C PRO A 56 -0.88 -5.94 16.15
N GLN A 57 -0.66 -7.23 16.36
CA GLN A 57 0.69 -7.77 16.60
C GLN A 57 1.55 -7.85 15.34
N ALA A 58 0.92 -7.97 14.16
CA ALA A 58 1.62 -8.03 12.87
C ALA A 58 2.02 -6.64 12.34
N ALA A 59 1.28 -5.60 12.73
CA ALA A 59 1.62 -4.20 12.46
C ALA A 59 1.38 -3.34 13.72
N PRO A 60 2.25 -3.47 14.74
CA PRO A 60 2.07 -2.77 15.99
C PRO A 60 2.17 -1.26 15.79
N ALA A 61 1.33 -0.52 16.51
CA ALA A 61 1.42 0.92 16.57
C ALA A 61 2.77 1.31 17.20
N ARG A 62 3.39 2.38 16.69
CA ARG A 62 4.62 2.92 17.28
C ARG A 62 4.28 3.58 18.62
N SER A 63 4.70 2.96 19.72
CA SER A 63 4.33 3.36 21.09
C SER A 63 5.11 4.56 21.64
N VAL A 64 6.27 4.88 21.05
CA VAL A 64 7.19 5.93 21.55
C VAL A 64 7.15 7.21 20.73
N GLU A 65 6.46 7.20 19.59
CA GLU A 65 6.26 8.40 18.80
C GLU A 65 4.91 9.00 19.20
N LEU A 66 4.94 10.10 19.96
CA LEU A 66 3.72 10.85 20.34
C LEU A 66 3.00 11.45 19.12
N ARG A 67 3.63 11.42 17.95
CA ARG A 67 3.12 11.99 16.70
C ARG A 67 2.81 10.88 15.71
N GLU A 68 1.54 10.77 15.34
CA GLU A 68 1.12 9.81 14.32
C GLU A 68 1.61 10.21 12.91
N GLN A 69 2.08 11.45 12.73
CA GLN A 69 2.52 12.02 11.46
C GLN A 69 3.85 12.78 11.61
N SER A 70 4.58 12.92 10.49
CA SER A 70 5.79 13.75 10.38
C SER A 70 5.46 15.24 10.47
N GLU A 71 5.00 15.68 11.63
CA GLU A 71 4.74 17.08 11.89
C GLU A 71 6.04 17.87 11.94
N ARG A 72 5.97 19.17 11.61
CA ARG A 72 7.14 20.04 11.56
C ARG A 72 7.76 20.17 12.95
N ARG A 73 9.05 19.84 13.07
CA ARG A 73 9.84 20.08 14.30
C ARG A 73 10.22 21.56 14.37
N ALA A 74 10.26 22.10 15.58
CA ALA A 74 10.84 23.42 15.82
C ALA A 74 12.34 23.37 15.50
N ASP A 75 12.90 24.48 15.06
CA ASP A 75 14.34 24.61 14.86
C ASP A 75 15.06 24.35 16.20
N ASP A 76 16.17 23.61 16.14
CA ASP A 76 16.94 23.25 17.33
C ASP A 76 17.72 24.49 17.82
N PRO A 77 17.43 25.01 19.03
CA PRO A 77 18.12 26.19 19.54
C PRO A 77 19.61 25.95 19.81
N PHE A 78 20.07 24.70 19.77
CA PHE A 78 21.46 24.30 19.98
C PHE A 78 22.19 23.90 18.70
N ASP A 79 21.58 24.05 17.52
CA ASP A 79 22.25 23.88 16.22
C ASP A 79 23.13 25.11 15.91
N LEU A 80 24.15 25.29 16.73
CA LEU A 80 25.11 26.38 16.66
C LEU A 80 26.24 26.03 15.66
N PRO A 81 26.75 27.00 14.88
CA PRO A 81 27.90 26.78 14.00
C PRO A 81 29.18 26.48 14.80
N PRO A 82 30.17 25.76 14.23
CA PRO A 82 31.44 25.50 14.89
C PRO A 82 32.24 26.79 15.12
N GLU A 83 32.97 26.85 16.24
CA GLU A 83 33.90 27.94 16.55
C GLU A 83 35.10 27.85 15.60
N GLY A 84 35.39 28.95 14.89
CA GLY A 84 36.53 29.06 13.96
C GLY A 84 37.87 29.30 14.65
#